data_AF-M1AKP0-F1
#
_entry.id   AF-M1AKP0-F1
#
_cell.length_a   1.000
_cell.length_b   1.000
_cell.length_c   1.000
_cell.angle_alpha   90.00
_cell.angle_beta   90.00
_cell.angle_gamma   90.00
#
_symmetry.space_group_name_H-M   'P 1'
#
loop_
_entity.id
_entity.type
_entity.pdbx_description
1 polymer ?
#
loop_
_entity_poly.entity_id
_entity_poly.type
_entity_poly.pdbx_seq_one_letter_code
_entity_poly.pdbx_strand_id
1 'polypeptide(L)'
;MTGLCVRRISFFQPLELGPCSESDAWDYTPTKTLTLTGTYFCLQADKSGQPAKLGIMCTNSNSKWQAISDSKMHLSSKLQDGTNLCLDVDSKNVVFTNTCKCLSKDKTCDPASQWFKIIDSTRKQNTTKSFFQSKQIAQFLGNTFSYIL
;
A
#
# COMPACT_ATOMS: atom_id res chain seq x y z
N MET A 1 8.50 9.57 3.48
CA MET A 1 7.35 8.66 3.70
C MET A 1 6.28 9.48 4.39
N THR A 2 5.01 9.43 3.97
CA THR A 2 4.07 10.53 4.19
C THR A 2 3.25 10.49 5.46
N GLY A 3 2.72 9.34 5.84
CA GLY A 3 1.51 9.40 6.69
C GLY A 3 0.58 8.25 6.50
N LEU A 4 0.43 7.95 5.23
CA LEU A 4 -0.90 7.77 4.70
C LEU A 4 -1.06 6.38 4.14
N CYS A 5 -2.31 5.94 4.14
CA CYS A 5 -2.76 4.64 3.69
C CYS A 5 -3.63 4.75 2.47
N VAL A 6 -3.62 3.71 1.65
CA VAL A 6 -4.56 3.58 0.54
C VAL A 6 -5.95 3.31 1.10
N ARG A 7 -6.83 4.30 0.98
CA ARG A 7 -8.24 4.22 1.33
C ARG A 7 -9.12 4.27 0.10
N ARG A 8 -10.33 3.74 0.25
CA ARG A 8 -11.41 3.84 -0.72
C ARG A 8 -12.41 4.88 -0.24
N ILE A 9 -12.74 5.84 -1.11
CA ILE A 9 -13.74 6.87 -0.78
C ILE A 9 -15.15 6.38 -1.08
N SER A 10 -15.33 5.77 -2.24
CA SER A 10 -16.57 5.11 -2.64
C SER A 10 -16.26 4.10 -3.73
N PHE A 11 -17.26 3.35 -4.19
CA PHE A 11 -17.08 2.38 -5.27
C PHE A 11 -16.73 3.03 -6.62
N PHE A 12 -17.17 4.27 -6.84
CA PHE A 12 -17.01 4.97 -8.12
C PHE A 12 -15.83 5.94 -8.15
N GLN A 13 -15.20 6.18 -7.00
CA GLN A 13 -14.08 7.09 -6.89
C GLN A 13 -12.75 6.33 -6.91
N PRO A 14 -11.69 6.95 -7.45
CA PRO A 14 -10.34 6.42 -7.33
C PRO A 14 -9.94 6.14 -5.88
N LEU A 15 -8.98 5.22 -5.71
CA LEU A 15 -8.27 5.07 -4.46
C LEU A 15 -7.42 6.31 -4.19
N GLU A 16 -7.29 6.68 -2.93
CA GLU A 16 -6.45 7.81 -2.52
C GLU A 16 -5.69 7.51 -1.23
N LEU A 17 -4.70 8.34 -0.93
CA LEU A 17 -3.99 8.33 0.33
C LEU A 17 -4.72 9.17 1.38
N GLY A 18 -4.97 8.59 2.55
CA GLY A 18 -5.58 9.27 3.70
C GLY A 18 -5.10 8.73 5.04
N PRO A 19 -5.71 9.17 6.16
CA PRO A 19 -5.39 8.63 7.48
C PRO A 19 -5.62 7.12 7.53
N CYS A 20 -4.69 6.40 8.15
CA CYS A 20 -4.74 4.94 8.20
C CYS A 20 -5.90 4.37 9.02
N SER A 21 -6.50 5.17 9.90
CA SER A 21 -7.76 4.84 10.59
C SER A 21 -8.96 4.75 9.65
N GLU A 22 -8.85 5.30 8.44
CA GLU A 22 -9.90 5.32 7.41
C GLU A 22 -9.56 4.39 6.24
N SER A 23 -8.45 3.66 6.32
CA SER A 23 -8.09 2.64 5.34
C SER A 23 -8.97 1.41 5.52
N ASP A 24 -9.34 0.78 4.41
CA ASP A 24 -9.78 -0.61 4.46
C ASP A 24 -8.62 -1.49 4.97
N ALA A 25 -8.95 -2.66 5.54
CA ALA A 25 -7.94 -3.66 5.88
C ALA A 25 -7.46 -4.36 4.61
N TRP A 26 -6.15 -4.41 4.42
CA TRP A 26 -5.51 -5.07 3.28
C TRP A 26 -4.74 -6.31 3.73
N ASP A 27 -4.78 -7.34 2.90
CA ASP A 27 -3.95 -8.53 3.02
C ASP A 27 -3.00 -8.63 1.82
N TYR A 28 -1.73 -8.95 2.08
CA TYR A 28 -0.78 -9.30 1.04
C TYR A 28 -0.55 -10.82 1.01
N THR A 29 -1.11 -11.46 0.00
CA THR A 29 -1.12 -12.94 -0.08
C THR A 29 0.21 -13.51 -0.59
N PRO A 30 0.53 -14.79 -0.32
CA PRO A 30 1.72 -15.45 -0.86
C PRO A 30 1.80 -15.44 -2.40
N THR A 31 0.65 -15.34 -3.07
CA THR A 31 0.57 -15.18 -4.54
C THR A 31 0.84 -13.75 -5.02
N LYS A 32 1.36 -12.88 -4.14
CA LYS A 32 1.73 -11.49 -4.40
C LYS A 32 0.55 -10.62 -4.80
N THR A 33 -0.59 -10.83 -4.15
CA THR A 33 -1.84 -10.09 -4.44
C THR A 33 -2.19 -9.26 -3.22
N LEU A 34 -2.50 -7.97 -3.43
CA LEU A 34 -3.05 -7.08 -2.40
C LEU A 34 -4.58 -7.17 -2.47
N THR A 35 -5.21 -7.72 -1.42
CA THR A 35 -6.66 -7.95 -1.34
C THR A 35 -7.27 -7.17 -0.20
N LEU A 36 -8.50 -6.71 -0.37
CA LEU A 36 -9.28 -6.13 0.73
C LEU A 36 -9.86 -7.24 1.60
N THR A 37 -9.47 -7.28 2.88
CA THR A 37 -9.90 -8.28 3.85
C THR A 37 -11.41 -8.36 3.93
N GLY A 38 -11.97 -9.58 3.89
CA GLY A 38 -13.42 -9.80 3.94
C GLY A 38 -14.16 -9.51 2.63
N THR A 39 -13.44 -9.23 1.54
CA THR A 39 -14.03 -9.02 0.21
C THR A 39 -13.32 -9.86 -0.86
N TYR A 40 -13.85 -9.86 -2.08
CA TYR A 40 -13.21 -10.47 -3.25
C TYR A 40 -12.35 -9.48 -4.05
N PHE A 41 -12.22 -8.24 -3.59
CA PHE A 41 -11.51 -7.20 -4.32
C PHE A 41 -10.00 -7.29 -4.12
N CYS A 42 -9.27 -7.10 -5.20
CA CYS A 42 -7.82 -6.90 -5.19
C CYS A 42 -7.42 -5.65 -5.96
N LEU A 43 -6.26 -5.11 -5.58
CA LEU A 43 -5.64 -4.01 -6.29
C LEU A 43 -5.15 -4.47 -7.67
N GLN A 44 -5.51 -3.73 -8.70
CA GLN A 44 -5.11 -3.98 -10.08
C GLN A 44 -4.49 -2.73 -10.70
N ALA A 45 -3.42 -2.94 -11.46
CA ALA A 45 -2.91 -1.96 -12.39
C ALA A 45 -3.81 -1.90 -13.63
N ASP A 46 -3.96 -0.70 -14.18
CA ASP A 46 -4.69 -0.50 -15.44
C ASP A 46 -3.72 -0.23 -16.58
N LYS A 47 -3.45 1.04 -16.88
CA LYS A 47 -2.40 1.48 -17.81
C LYS A 47 -1.65 2.66 -17.21
N SER A 48 -0.52 3.01 -17.81
CA SER A 48 0.25 4.18 -17.37
C SER A 48 -0.62 5.44 -17.41
N GLY A 49 -0.56 6.25 -16.36
CA GLY A 49 -1.35 7.47 -16.20
C GLY A 49 -2.81 7.25 -15.82
N GLN A 50 -3.22 6.04 -15.45
CA GLN A 50 -4.58 5.77 -14.96
C GLN A 50 -4.61 5.42 -13.48
N PRO A 51 -5.73 5.68 -12.79
CA PRO A 51 -5.91 5.27 -11.40
C PRO A 51 -5.74 3.77 -11.24
N ALA A 52 -5.13 3.36 -10.13
CA ALA A 52 -5.20 1.97 -9.70
C ALA A 52 -6.65 1.63 -9.34
N LYS A 53 -7.09 0.41 -9.65
CA LYS A 53 -8.48 -0.01 -9.49
C LYS A 53 -8.62 -1.21 -8.57
N LEU A 54 -9.81 -1.38 -8.03
CA LEU A 54 -10.23 -2.61 -7.37
C LEU A 54 -10.97 -3.48 -8.40
N GLY A 55 -10.52 -4.72 -8.55
CA GLY A 55 -11.18 -5.70 -9.42
C GLY A 55 -11.36 -7.03 -8.71
N ILE A 56 -12.13 -7.93 -9.33
CA ILE A 56 -12.40 -9.28 -8.82
C ILE A 56 -11.49 -10.35 -9.47
N MET A 57 -10.81 -10.00 -10.56
CA MET A 57 -9.94 -10.91 -11.31
C MET A 57 -8.51 -10.87 -10.74
N CYS A 58 -8.30 -11.55 -9.63
CA CYS A 58 -7.06 -11.47 -8.84
C CYS A 58 -5.95 -12.44 -9.25
N THR A 59 -6.16 -13.19 -10.33
CA THR A 59 -5.21 -14.15 -10.91
C THR A 59 -4.38 -13.56 -12.04
N ASN A 60 -4.80 -12.43 -12.62
CA ASN A 60 -4.13 -11.79 -13.75
C ASN A 60 -2.78 -11.18 -13.32
N SER A 61 -1.86 -11.01 -14.29
CA SER A 61 -0.55 -10.43 -14.01
C SER A 61 -0.63 -9.01 -13.45
N ASN A 62 -1.62 -8.22 -13.89
CA ASN A 62 -1.84 -6.83 -13.47
C ASN A 62 -2.43 -6.71 -12.06
N SER A 63 -2.77 -7.82 -11.40
CA SER A 63 -3.17 -7.85 -9.99
C SER A 63 -2.05 -8.37 -9.08
N LYS A 64 -0.87 -8.69 -9.65
CA LYS A 64 0.29 -9.15 -8.89
C LYS A 64 1.23 -7.98 -8.63
N TRP A 65 1.62 -7.78 -7.38
CA TRP A 65 2.41 -6.65 -6.91
C TRP A 65 3.71 -7.13 -6.29
N GLN A 66 4.83 -6.55 -6.69
CA GLN A 66 6.17 -6.94 -6.23
C GLN A 66 7.00 -5.72 -5.85
N ALA A 67 7.75 -5.83 -4.76
CA ALA A 67 8.74 -4.83 -4.38
C ALA A 67 10.04 -5.01 -5.18
N ILE A 68 10.28 -4.15 -6.18
CA ILE A 68 11.35 -4.39 -7.18
C ILE A 68 12.65 -3.61 -6.95
N SER A 69 12.64 -2.46 -6.26
CA SER A 69 13.86 -1.66 -6.02
C SER A 69 14.72 -2.21 -4.88
N ASP A 70 15.96 -1.71 -4.76
CA ASP A 70 16.85 -2.00 -3.62
C ASP A 70 16.21 -1.60 -2.28
N SER A 71 15.52 -0.46 -2.27
CA SER A 71 14.74 0.00 -1.11
C SER A 71 13.48 -0.83 -0.83
N LYS A 72 13.05 -1.69 -1.76
CA LYS A 72 11.78 -2.43 -1.72
C LYS A 72 10.54 -1.54 -1.58
N MET A 73 10.64 -0.28 -2.00
CA MET A 73 9.56 0.71 -1.92
C MET A 73 8.78 0.88 -3.22
N HIS A 74 9.31 0.39 -4.36
CA HIS A 74 8.57 0.41 -5.62
C HIS A 74 7.70 -0.84 -5.71
N LEU A 75 6.40 -0.69 -5.48
CA LEU A 75 5.42 -1.74 -5.70
C LEU A 75 5.02 -1.77 -7.17
N SER A 76 5.47 -2.79 -7.87
CA SER A 76 5.28 -2.94 -9.31
C SER A 76 4.35 -4.08 -9.69
N SER A 77 3.54 -3.86 -10.72
CA SER A 77 2.71 -4.85 -11.37
C SER A 77 2.98 -4.91 -12.87
N LYS A 78 2.70 -6.08 -13.48
CA LYS A 78 2.97 -6.34 -14.90
C LYS A 78 1.67 -6.41 -15.69
N LEU A 79 1.55 -5.58 -16.73
CA LEU A 79 0.45 -5.63 -17.68
C LEU A 79 0.55 -6.85 -18.60
N GLN A 80 -0.54 -7.14 -19.33
CA GLN A 80 -0.57 -8.28 -20.26
C GLN A 80 0.46 -8.16 -21.39
N ASP A 81 0.78 -6.93 -21.81
CA ASP A 81 1.80 -6.62 -22.81
C ASP A 81 3.25 -6.73 -22.28
N GLY A 82 3.42 -7.08 -21.00
CA GLY A 82 4.72 -7.22 -20.34
C GLY A 82 5.26 -5.95 -19.69
N THR A 83 4.59 -4.80 -19.87
CA THR A 83 4.99 -3.53 -19.26
C THR A 83 4.89 -3.59 -17.74
N ASN A 84 5.94 -3.18 -17.04
CA ASN A 84 5.92 -3.03 -15.58
C ASN A 84 5.52 -1.58 -15.22
N LEU A 85 4.48 -1.45 -14.41
CA LEU A 85 4.05 -0.19 -13.81
C LEU A 85 4.30 -0.25 -12.30
N CYS A 86 4.52 0.90 -11.69
CA CYS A 86 4.60 1.10 -10.25
C CYS A 86 3.37 1.85 -9.76
N LEU A 87 2.98 1.62 -8.51
CA LEU A 87 2.09 2.53 -7.80
C LEU A 87 2.74 3.91 -7.72
N ASP A 88 1.91 4.93 -7.92
CA ASP A 88 2.28 6.33 -7.90
C ASP A 88 1.17 7.13 -7.23
N VAL A 89 1.47 8.34 -6.77
CA VAL A 89 0.48 9.25 -6.20
C VAL A 89 0.62 10.64 -6.81
N ASP A 90 -0.51 11.26 -7.11
CA ASP A 90 -0.54 12.65 -7.58
C ASP A 90 -0.58 13.66 -6.43
N SER A 91 -0.55 14.96 -6.77
CA SER A 91 -0.63 16.05 -5.78
C SER A 91 -1.95 16.12 -5.01
N LYS A 92 -2.98 15.40 -5.47
CA LYS A 92 -4.30 15.29 -4.82
C LYS A 92 -4.44 14.00 -4.02
N ASN A 93 -3.33 13.27 -3.80
CA ASN A 93 -3.28 11.99 -3.11
C ASN A 93 -3.99 10.83 -3.84
N VAL A 94 -4.39 10.98 -5.10
CA VAL A 94 -5.01 9.89 -5.85
C VAL A 94 -3.94 8.87 -6.26
N VAL A 95 -4.26 7.59 -6.12
CA VAL A 95 -3.34 6.48 -6.41
C VAL A 95 -3.44 6.09 -7.89
N PHE A 96 -2.33 6.22 -8.60
CA PHE A 96 -2.18 5.91 -10.01
C PHE A 96 -1.24 4.73 -10.26
N THR A 97 -1.25 4.22 -11.48
CA THR A 97 -0.17 3.39 -12.02
C THR A 97 0.60 4.13 -13.10
N ASN A 98 1.92 4.18 -12.96
CA ASN A 98 2.82 4.84 -13.92
C ASN A 98 4.07 3.99 -14.16
N THR A 99 4.84 4.33 -15.19
CA THR A 99 6.19 3.78 -15.35
C THR A 99 7.01 4.01 -14.08
N CYS A 100 7.75 2.99 -13.67
CA CYS A 100 8.57 3.07 -12.47
C CYS A 100 9.69 4.11 -12.60
N LYS A 101 9.77 5.04 -11.65
CA LYS A 101 10.77 6.11 -11.58
C LYS A 101 12.06 5.60 -10.95
N CYS A 102 13.18 6.22 -11.32
CA CYS A 102 14.47 6.11 -10.65
C CYS A 102 14.95 4.67 -10.38
N LEU A 103 14.65 3.75 -11.31
CA LEU A 103 15.24 2.42 -11.32
C LEU A 103 16.67 2.44 -11.88
N SER A 104 17.05 3.50 -12.59
CA SER A 104 18.41 3.77 -13.05
C SER A 104 19.23 4.48 -11.96
N LYS A 105 20.56 4.52 -12.11
CA LYS A 105 21.48 5.21 -11.17
C LYS A 105 21.49 6.73 -11.30
N ASP A 106 20.45 7.32 -11.88
CA ASP A 106 20.35 8.77 -12.04
C ASP A 106 20.03 9.42 -10.69
N LYS A 107 20.93 10.28 -10.21
CA LYS A 107 20.82 10.98 -8.92
C LYS A 107 19.86 12.16 -8.95
N THR A 108 19.44 12.61 -10.14
CA THR A 108 18.52 13.75 -10.30
C THR A 108 17.05 13.34 -10.29
N CYS A 109 16.80 12.03 -10.34
CA CYS A 109 15.45 11.48 -10.39
C CYS A 109 14.82 11.44 -8.99
N ASP A 110 13.59 11.93 -8.86
CA ASP A 110 12.79 11.85 -7.64
C ASP A 110 11.78 10.68 -7.67
N PRO A 111 11.99 9.62 -6.86
CA PRO A 111 11.09 8.48 -6.77
C PRO A 111 10.02 8.62 -5.69
N ALA A 112 9.99 9.72 -4.92
CA ALA A 112 9.25 9.79 -3.66
C ALA A 112 7.74 9.53 -3.80
N SER A 113 7.15 9.90 -4.94
CA SER A 113 5.72 9.66 -5.21
C SER A 113 5.39 8.18 -5.45
N GLN A 114 6.40 7.32 -5.68
CA GLN A 114 6.25 5.89 -5.95
C GLN A 114 6.72 5.00 -4.79
N TRP A 115 6.96 5.59 -3.61
CA TRP A 115 7.40 4.86 -2.44
C TRP A 115 6.22 4.37 -1.59
N PHE A 116 5.87 3.11 -1.79
CA PHE A 116 4.84 2.37 -1.05
C PHE A 116 5.48 1.23 -0.27
N LYS A 117 4.96 0.94 0.92
CA LYS A 117 5.44 -0.16 1.75
C LYS A 117 4.26 -1.02 2.18
N ILE A 118 4.39 -2.34 2.01
CA ILE A 118 3.43 -3.31 2.54
C ILE A 118 3.73 -3.49 4.03
N ILE A 119 2.71 -3.44 4.89
CA ILE A 119 2.84 -3.67 6.32
C ILE A 119 2.19 -4.99 6.71
N ASP A 120 3.03 -5.99 7.02
CA ASP A 120 2.57 -7.34 7.39
C ASP A 120 2.12 -7.47 8.87
N SER A 121 2.00 -6.38 9.63
CA SER A 121 1.69 -6.44 11.06
C SER A 121 0.98 -5.20 11.60
N THR A 122 -0.32 -5.31 11.83
CA THR A 122 -0.96 -4.61 12.94
C THR A 122 -0.74 -5.46 14.19
N ARG A 123 0.14 -5.02 15.11
CA ARG A 123 0.10 -5.52 16.50
C ARG A 123 -1.35 -5.43 16.95
N LYS A 124 -1.99 -6.56 17.28
CA LYS A 124 -3.34 -6.59 17.87
C LYS A 124 -3.34 -5.59 19.02
N GLN A 125 -4.06 -4.47 18.86
CA GLN A 125 -4.53 -3.71 20.01
C GLN A 125 -5.49 -4.66 20.70
N ASN A 126 -5.00 -5.42 21.68
CA ASN A 126 -5.88 -5.97 22.68
C ASN A 126 -6.49 -4.75 23.36
N THR A 127 -7.66 -4.30 22.89
CA THR A 127 -8.54 -3.45 23.67
C THR A 127 -9.01 -4.32 24.82
N THR A 128 -8.15 -4.48 25.82
CA THR A 128 -8.56 -4.93 27.13
C THR A 128 -9.49 -3.86 27.63
N LYS A 129 -10.80 -4.10 27.54
CA LYS A 129 -11.79 -3.32 28.28
C LYS A 129 -11.27 -3.26 29.71
N SER A 130 -10.95 -2.05 30.17
CA SER A 130 -10.52 -1.81 31.53
C SER A 130 -11.68 -2.21 32.45
N PHE A 131 -11.61 -3.40 33.00
CA PHE A 131 -12.21 -3.72 34.27
C PHE A 131 -11.02 -3.86 35.23
N PHE A 132 -10.98 -2.98 36.21
CA PHE A 132 -10.06 -2.87 37.34
C PHE A 132 -9.15 -4.09 37.58
N GLN A 133 -7.82 -3.86 37.71
CA GLN A 133 -7.08 -4.00 38.98
C GLN A 133 -5.54 -4.12 38.80
N SER A 134 -4.85 -3.11 39.35
CA SER A 134 -3.50 -3.05 39.95
C SER A 134 -2.22 -3.60 39.27
N LYS A 135 -1.26 -2.65 39.14
CA LYS A 135 0.21 -2.70 39.39
C LYS A 135 1.05 -3.78 38.70
N GLN A 136 2.00 -3.39 37.84
CA GLN A 136 3.42 -3.15 38.19
C GLN A 136 4.21 -2.58 36.99
N ILE A 137 5.37 -2.00 37.31
CA ILE A 137 6.23 -1.11 36.53
C ILE A 137 7.24 -1.91 35.68
N ALA A 138 7.49 -1.49 34.43
CA ALA A 138 8.83 -1.51 33.84
C ALA A 138 8.90 -0.55 32.63
N GLN A 139 9.96 0.26 32.63
CA GLN A 139 10.24 1.37 31.71
C GLN A 139 11.06 0.93 30.47
N PHE A 140 11.19 1.89 29.55
CA PHE A 140 12.31 2.16 28.62
C PHE A 140 12.13 1.87 27.11
N LEU A 141 11.87 2.99 26.41
CA LEU A 141 12.40 3.52 25.13
C LEU A 141 12.21 2.79 23.78
N GLY A 142 11.72 3.57 22.80
CA GLY A 142 12.05 3.41 21.39
C GLY A 142 10.86 3.55 20.43
N ASN A 143 10.22 4.72 20.35
CA ASN A 143 9.18 4.97 19.34
C ASN A 143 9.81 5.22 17.96
N THR A 144 9.43 4.42 16.95
CA THR A 144 9.61 4.80 15.54
C THR A 144 8.33 4.47 14.78
N PHE A 145 7.75 5.50 14.15
CA PHE A 145 6.53 5.42 13.34
C PHE A 145 6.82 4.78 11.97
N SER A 146 5.87 4.05 11.39
CA SER A 146 5.94 3.52 10.01
C SER A 146 4.54 3.52 9.38
N TYR A 147 4.45 3.87 8.09
CA TYR A 147 3.18 4.07 7.37
C TYR A 147 2.69 2.83 6.63
N ILE A 148 1.36 2.66 6.71
CA ILE A 148 0.56 1.47 6.48
C ILE A 148 0.07 1.41 5.03
N LEU A 149 0.09 0.20 4.46
CA LEU A 149 -0.86 -0.29 3.46
C LEU A 149 -1.58 -1.44 4.15
#